data_AF-A0AAD8GFS9-F1
#
_entry.id   AF-A0AAD8GFS9-F1
#
_cell.length_a   1.000
_cell.length_b   1.000
_cell.length_c   1.000
_cell.angle_alpha   90.00
_cell.angle_beta   90.00
_cell.angle_gamma   90.00
#
_symmetry.space_group_name_H-M   'P 1'
#
loop_
_entity.id
_entity.type
_entity.pdbx_description
1 polymer ?
#
loop_
_entity_poly.entity_id
_entity_poly.type
_entity_poly.pdbx_seq_one_letter_code
_entity_poly.pdbx_strand_id
1 'polypeptide(L)'
;VEWSKTPQPVEIQLRCLRGVKDKLPQGSVTLKVSLYNRLGGYALHWSKAKEQLWAGTTQPVQHNGNFYNLELHVNQSVYTILPAKSDVQPGMVFIFELFLLPGTNIHMNQVVGWGAFPVCDSQFETLDGKFKCPLLRGYQDPRIDQFRKIEELISYDLDNWLCTIYFQVCCLMQNTLVTAH
;
A
#
# COMPACT_ATOMS: atom_id res chain seq x y z
N VAL A 1 11.35 -30.11 -1.89
CA VAL A 1 11.50 -28.66 -2.21
C VAL A 1 11.49 -27.91 -0.90
N GLU A 2 12.58 -27.21 -0.55
CA GLU A 2 12.62 -26.36 0.66
C GLU A 2 11.79 -25.09 0.40
N TRP A 3 10.49 -25.16 0.70
CA TRP A 3 9.56 -24.04 0.57
C TRP A 3 9.95 -22.81 1.42
N SER A 4 10.83 -22.98 2.41
CA SER A 4 11.32 -21.93 3.30
C SER A 4 12.17 -20.86 2.61
N LYS A 5 12.76 -21.17 1.44
CA LYS A 5 13.63 -20.27 0.65
C LYS A 5 12.94 -19.66 -0.57
N THR A 6 11.66 -19.97 -0.79
CA THR A 6 10.91 -19.48 -1.96
C THR A 6 10.29 -18.11 -1.65
N PRO A 7 10.49 -17.09 -2.49
CA PRO A 7 9.77 -15.82 -2.38
C PRO A 7 8.26 -16.03 -2.40
N GLN A 8 7.53 -15.21 -1.66
CA GLN A 8 6.09 -15.36 -1.46
C GLN A 8 5.35 -14.34 -2.34
N PRO A 9 4.66 -14.75 -3.42
CA PRO A 9 3.84 -13.83 -4.20
C PRO A 9 2.60 -13.45 -3.40
N VAL A 10 2.29 -12.15 -3.38
CA VAL A 10 1.19 -11.60 -2.60
C VAL A 10 0.32 -10.72 -3.49
N GLU A 11 -0.99 -10.95 -3.41
CA GLU A 11 -1.99 -10.04 -3.94
C GLU A 11 -2.45 -9.08 -2.84
N ILE A 12 -2.49 -7.80 -3.16
CA ILE A 12 -3.02 -6.74 -2.30
C ILE A 12 -4.25 -6.15 -2.98
N GLN A 13 -5.43 -6.53 -2.49
CA GLN A 13 -6.71 -6.09 -3.01
C GLN A 13 -7.11 -4.77 -2.34
N LEU A 14 -6.94 -3.66 -3.05
CA LEU A 14 -7.27 -2.32 -2.59
C LEU A 14 -8.77 -2.08 -2.79
N ARG A 15 -9.52 -1.90 -1.69
CA ARG A 15 -10.98 -1.80 -1.73
C ARG A 15 -11.42 -0.34 -1.88
N CYS A 16 -11.11 0.49 -0.89
CA CYS A 16 -11.55 1.88 -0.87
C CYS A 16 -10.70 2.76 0.03
N LEU A 17 -10.81 4.07 -0.17
CA LEU A 17 -10.33 5.10 0.74
C LEU A 17 -11.53 5.72 1.45
N ARG A 18 -11.52 5.79 2.78
CA ARG A 18 -12.57 6.45 3.58
C ARG A 18 -12.07 7.70 4.27
N GLY A 19 -12.95 8.69 4.42
CA GLY A 19 -12.62 9.96 5.05
C GLY A 19 -11.95 10.95 4.10
N VAL A 20 -11.98 10.68 2.79
CA VAL A 20 -11.41 11.55 1.75
C VAL A 20 -12.11 12.90 1.72
N LYS A 21 -13.45 12.94 1.64
CA LYS A 21 -14.26 14.17 1.60
C LYS A 21 -13.65 15.24 0.66
N ASP A 22 -13.44 16.44 1.17
CA ASP A 22 -12.80 17.61 0.57
C ASP A 22 -11.29 17.66 0.83
N LYS A 23 -10.71 16.65 1.49
CA LYS A 23 -9.28 16.59 1.81
C LYS A 23 -8.41 16.30 0.59
N LEU A 24 -8.99 15.70 -0.45
CA LEU A 24 -8.30 15.37 -1.70
C LEU A 24 -8.81 16.29 -2.81
N PRO A 25 -7.93 16.87 -3.64
CA PRO A 25 -8.38 17.65 -4.79
C PRO A 25 -9.16 16.79 -5.78
N GLN A 26 -10.12 17.40 -6.48
CA GLN A 26 -10.80 16.77 -7.60
C GLN A 26 -9.80 16.38 -8.69
N GLY A 27 -9.92 15.16 -9.22
CA GLY A 27 -9.08 14.68 -10.30
C GLY A 27 -8.94 13.16 -10.32
N SER A 28 -8.02 12.69 -11.14
CA SER A 28 -7.72 11.27 -11.27
C SER A 28 -6.60 10.88 -10.31
N VAL A 29 -6.79 9.83 -9.51
CA VAL A 29 -5.80 9.36 -8.55
C VAL A 29 -5.38 7.92 -8.82
N THR A 30 -4.12 7.60 -8.51
CA THR A 30 -3.62 6.22 -8.51
C THR A 30 -2.95 5.90 -7.18
N LEU A 31 -3.05 4.64 -6.76
CA LEU A 31 -2.40 4.11 -5.56
C LEU A 31 -1.25 3.23 -5.96
N LYS A 32 -0.08 3.47 -5.35
CA LYS A 32 1.08 2.61 -5.45
C LYS A 32 1.35 1.95 -4.11
N VAL A 33 1.71 0.67 -4.14
CA VAL A 33 2.16 -0.11 -3.00
C VAL A 33 3.59 -0.57 -3.28
N SER A 34 4.50 -0.20 -2.39
CA SER A 34 5.90 -0.57 -2.44
C SER A 34 6.27 -1.37 -1.19
N LEU A 35 7.15 -2.36 -1.32
CA LEU A 35 7.70 -3.09 -0.17
C LEU A 35 8.97 -2.38 0.31
N TYR A 36 9.08 -2.12 1.61
CA TYR A 36 10.25 -1.50 2.24
C TYR A 36 10.87 -2.45 3.26
N ASN A 37 12.19 -2.37 3.42
CA ASN A 37 12.90 -3.15 4.43
C ASN A 37 12.50 -2.75 5.86
N ARG A 38 12.20 -1.46 6.06
CA ARG A 38 11.61 -0.88 7.27
C ARG A 38 10.98 0.48 7.01
N LEU A 39 10.15 0.93 7.94
CA LEU A 39 9.65 2.31 7.96
C LEU A 39 10.82 3.30 8.07
N GLY A 40 10.80 4.38 7.27
CA GLY A 40 11.93 5.30 7.11
C GLY A 40 13.17 4.71 6.40
N GLY A 41 13.07 3.46 5.92
CA GLY A 41 14.11 2.75 5.18
C GLY A 41 14.03 2.97 3.67
N TYR A 42 14.38 1.93 2.91
CA TYR A 42 14.41 1.96 1.45
C TYR A 42 13.49 0.90 0.83
N ALA A 43 13.03 1.20 -0.39
CA ALA A 43 12.24 0.28 -1.19
C ALA A 43 13.06 -0.95 -1.60
N LEU A 44 12.46 -2.12 -1.45
CA LEU A 44 13.00 -3.38 -1.94
C LEU A 44 12.60 -3.55 -3.41
N HIS A 45 13.60 -3.77 -4.27
CA HIS A 45 13.42 -3.99 -5.69
C HIS A 45 13.83 -5.42 -6.07
N TRP A 46 12.98 -6.10 -6.82
CA TRP A 46 13.23 -7.45 -7.31
C TRP A 46 13.82 -7.41 -8.72
N SER A 47 15.13 -7.62 -8.82
CA SER A 47 15.87 -7.53 -10.09
C SER A 47 15.56 -8.63 -11.11
N LYS A 48 14.83 -9.68 -10.73
CA LYS A 48 14.54 -10.85 -11.59
C LYS A 48 13.07 -11.10 -11.89
N ALA A 49 12.15 -10.38 -11.24
CA ALA A 49 10.74 -10.46 -11.56
C ALA A 49 10.51 -9.56 -12.77
N LYS A 50 9.98 -10.09 -13.88
CA LYS A 50 9.61 -9.29 -15.05
C LYS A 50 8.79 -8.08 -14.58
N GLU A 51 9.38 -6.88 -14.64
CA GLU A 51 8.86 -5.63 -14.07
C GLU A 51 7.45 -5.26 -14.57
N GLN A 52 6.97 -5.92 -15.64
CA GLN A 52 5.65 -5.73 -16.22
C GLN A 52 4.52 -6.59 -15.61
N LEU A 53 4.82 -7.67 -14.88
CA LEU A 53 3.78 -8.60 -14.37
C LEU A 53 3.28 -8.25 -12.95
N TRP A 54 4.05 -7.48 -12.18
CA TRP A 54 3.76 -7.17 -10.77
C TRP A 54 3.71 -5.66 -10.58
N ALA A 55 2.85 -4.98 -11.34
CA ALA A 55 2.64 -3.55 -11.21
C ALA A 55 2.04 -3.27 -9.82
N GLY A 56 2.86 -2.75 -8.92
CA GLY A 56 2.44 -2.30 -7.59
C GLY A 56 1.54 -1.07 -7.63
N THR A 57 0.96 -0.70 -8.78
CA THR A 57 0.22 0.55 -8.99
C THR A 57 -1.13 0.29 -9.62
N THR A 58 -2.18 0.91 -9.13
CA THR A 58 -3.54 0.78 -9.68
C THR A 58 -3.70 1.55 -10.98
N GLN A 59 -4.68 1.16 -11.78
CA GLN A 59 -5.25 2.05 -12.78
C GLN A 59 -5.86 3.30 -12.11
N PRO A 60 -5.91 4.43 -12.83
CA PRO A 60 -6.45 5.66 -12.29
C PRO A 60 -7.94 5.55 -11.90
N VAL A 61 -8.31 6.17 -10.79
CA VAL A 61 -9.68 6.25 -10.26
C VAL A 61 -10.08 7.72 -10.18
N GLN A 62 -11.28 8.06 -10.65
CA GLN A 62 -11.75 9.44 -10.62
C GLN A 62 -12.31 9.82 -9.24
N HIS A 63 -11.81 10.92 -8.71
CA HIS A 63 -12.36 11.60 -7.54
C HIS A 63 -13.06 12.88 -7.97
N ASN A 64 -14.38 12.93 -7.81
CA ASN A 64 -15.21 14.02 -8.32
C ASN A 64 -15.26 15.27 -7.41
N GLY A 65 -14.55 15.29 -6.27
CA GLY A 65 -14.51 16.45 -5.37
C GLY A 65 -15.79 16.70 -4.56
N ASN A 66 -16.72 15.75 -4.56
CA ASN A 66 -17.97 15.88 -3.84
C ASN A 66 -17.74 15.74 -2.31
N PHE A 67 -17.98 16.79 -1.55
CA PHE A 67 -17.77 16.82 -0.08
C PHE A 67 -18.56 15.75 0.70
N TYR A 68 -19.70 15.29 0.15
CA TYR A 68 -20.52 14.22 0.74
C TYR A 68 -20.02 12.81 0.42
N ASN A 69 -19.06 12.66 -0.50
CA ASN A 69 -18.44 11.38 -0.77
C ASN A 69 -17.48 11.02 0.37
N LEU A 70 -17.97 10.19 1.29
CA LEU A 70 -17.17 9.67 2.40
C LEU A 70 -16.17 8.59 1.95
N GLU A 71 -16.38 8.00 0.78
CA GLU A 71 -15.64 6.87 0.27
C GLU A 71 -15.26 7.06 -1.21
N LEU A 72 -14.02 6.72 -1.55
CA LEU A 72 -13.53 6.57 -2.91
C LEU A 72 -13.28 5.08 -3.16
N HIS A 73 -14.07 4.46 -4.04
CA HIS A 73 -13.92 3.05 -4.39
C HIS A 73 -12.76 2.85 -5.36
N VAL A 74 -11.83 1.98 -4.98
CA VAL A 74 -10.67 1.61 -5.80
C VAL A 74 -10.93 0.28 -6.49
N ASN A 75 -11.28 -0.76 -5.70
CA ASN A 75 -11.63 -2.11 -6.16
C ASN A 75 -10.66 -2.72 -7.19
N GLN A 76 -9.36 -2.61 -6.92
CA GLN A 76 -8.30 -3.14 -7.79
C GLN A 76 -7.27 -3.92 -6.99
N SER A 77 -6.67 -4.92 -7.62
CA SER A 77 -5.56 -5.67 -7.06
C SER A 77 -4.24 -5.12 -7.58
N VAL A 78 -3.27 -5.01 -6.69
CA VAL A 78 -1.86 -4.87 -7.06
C VAL A 78 -1.11 -6.08 -6.52
N TYR A 79 0.04 -6.38 -7.11
CA TYR A 79 0.79 -7.57 -6.73
C TYR A 79 2.22 -7.22 -6.36
N THR A 80 2.76 -7.94 -5.39
CA THR A 80 4.16 -7.81 -4.96
C THR A 80 4.74 -9.16 -4.58
N ILE A 81 6.05 -9.21 -4.39
CA ILE A 81 6.76 -10.40 -3.93
C ILE A 81 7.36 -10.06 -2.58
N LEU A 82 7.04 -10.86 -1.57
CA LEU A 82 7.70 -10.82 -0.29
C LEU A 82 8.92 -11.76 -0.30
N PRO A 83 9.93 -11.48 0.55
CA PRO A 83 11.03 -12.42 0.76
C PRO A 83 10.52 -13.79 1.19
N ALA A 84 11.40 -14.78 1.09
CA ALA A 84 11.12 -16.09 1.62
C ALA A 84 10.81 -16.00 3.12
N LYS A 85 10.01 -16.92 3.66
CA LYS A 85 9.53 -16.84 5.04
C LYS A 85 10.68 -16.74 6.06
N SER A 86 11.83 -17.39 5.79
CA SER A 86 13.03 -17.28 6.64
C SER A 86 13.66 -15.89 6.66
N ASP A 87 13.39 -15.07 5.64
CA ASP A 87 14.04 -13.80 5.39
C ASP A 87 13.13 -12.60 5.69
N VAL A 88 11.84 -12.85 5.96
CA VAL A 88 10.89 -11.83 6.39
C VAL A 88 11.37 -11.23 7.71
N GLN A 89 11.49 -9.91 7.75
CA GLN A 89 11.89 -9.19 8.95
C GLN A 89 10.69 -8.44 9.55
N PRO A 90 10.61 -8.31 10.89
CA PRO A 90 9.48 -7.66 11.58
C PRO A 90 9.32 -6.19 11.22
N GLY A 91 10.43 -5.57 10.83
CA GLY A 91 10.46 -4.18 10.39
C GLY A 91 9.85 -3.95 9.02
N MET A 92 9.71 -4.97 8.16
CA MET A 92 9.26 -4.79 6.78
C MET A 92 7.85 -4.22 6.71
N VAL A 93 7.66 -3.25 5.80
CA VAL A 93 6.38 -2.54 5.66
C VAL A 93 5.96 -2.43 4.19
N PHE A 94 4.65 -2.49 3.97
CA PHE A 94 4.04 -1.92 2.79
C PHE A 94 3.97 -0.40 2.94
N ILE A 95 4.46 0.32 1.95
CA ILE A 95 4.26 1.77 1.80
C ILE A 95 3.21 1.99 0.73
N PHE A 96 2.12 2.63 1.13
CA PHE A 96 1.06 3.11 0.25
C PHE A 96 1.36 4.55 -0.13
N GLU A 97 1.34 4.88 -1.41
CA GLU A 97 1.50 6.24 -1.92
C GLU A 97 0.29 6.56 -2.81
N LEU A 98 -0.42 7.64 -2.49
CA LEU A 98 -1.54 8.16 -3.28
C LEU A 98 -1.03 9.31 -4.15
N PHE A 99 -1.16 9.14 -5.46
CA PHE A 99 -0.78 10.14 -6.45
C PHE A 99 -2.01 10.78 -7.05
N LEU A 100 -2.01 12.10 -7.12
CA LEU A 100 -2.91 12.87 -7.97
C LEU A 100 -2.25 13.03 -9.34
N LEU A 101 -2.93 12.55 -10.37
CA LEU A 101 -2.42 12.58 -11.74
C LEU A 101 -2.63 13.95 -12.38
N PRO A 102 -1.83 14.28 -13.41
CA PRO A 102 -1.94 15.52 -14.14
C PRO A 102 -3.34 15.63 -14.75
N GLY A 103 -3.86 16.85 -14.74
CA GLY A 103 -5.15 17.20 -15.30
C GLY A 103 -5.10 18.63 -15.78
N THR A 104 -6.25 19.26 -15.97
CA THR A 104 -6.31 20.63 -16.52
C THR A 104 -5.50 21.65 -15.70
N ASN A 105 -5.37 21.46 -14.38
CA ASN A 105 -4.70 22.38 -13.47
C ASN A 105 -3.41 21.82 -12.83
N ILE A 106 -3.01 20.59 -13.17
CA ILE A 106 -1.88 19.90 -12.54
C ILE A 106 -0.97 19.37 -13.64
N HIS A 107 0.30 19.76 -13.61
CA HIS A 107 1.25 19.48 -14.70
C HIS A 107 2.09 18.22 -14.48
N MET A 108 2.15 17.68 -13.25
CA MET A 108 2.94 16.49 -12.91
C MET A 108 2.25 15.68 -11.80
N ASN A 109 2.57 14.37 -11.71
CA ASN A 109 2.06 13.53 -10.63
C ASN A 109 2.50 14.12 -9.28
N GLN A 110 1.54 14.39 -8.40
CA GLN A 110 1.82 14.87 -7.05
C GLN A 110 1.47 13.77 -6.03
N VAL A 111 2.40 13.43 -5.14
CA VAL A 111 2.06 12.61 -3.97
C VAL A 111 1.22 13.47 -3.04
N VAL A 112 -0.01 13.05 -2.82
CA VAL A 112 -0.98 13.78 -1.99
C VAL A 112 -1.19 13.11 -0.63
N GLY A 113 -0.80 11.84 -0.50
CA GLY A 113 -0.69 11.20 0.79
C GLY A 113 0.05 9.87 0.74
N TRP A 114 0.38 9.36 1.93
CA TRP A 114 1.11 8.11 2.07
C TRP A 114 0.78 7.41 3.39
N GLY A 115 1.01 6.11 3.49
CA GLY A 115 0.83 5.35 4.71
C GLY A 115 1.72 4.13 4.76
N ALA A 116 1.87 3.56 5.95
CA ALA A 116 2.69 2.38 6.18
C ALA A 116 1.90 1.30 6.90
N PHE A 117 2.16 0.04 6.56
CA PHE A 117 1.54 -1.10 7.23
C PHE A 117 2.55 -2.26 7.34
N PRO A 118 2.66 -2.94 8.49
CA PRO A 118 3.59 -4.05 8.66
C PRO A 118 3.25 -5.20 7.71
N VAL A 119 4.27 -5.96 7.29
CA VAL A 119 4.13 -7.12 6.38
C VAL A 119 3.88 -8.42 7.12
N CYS A 120 4.28 -8.50 8.39
CA CYS A 120 4.11 -9.66 9.25
C CYS A 120 3.54 -9.29 10.62
N ASP A 121 3.00 -10.29 11.31
CA ASP A 121 2.49 -10.17 12.68
C ASP A 121 3.59 -10.36 13.74
N SER A 122 3.19 -10.42 15.02
CA SER A 122 4.13 -10.62 16.15
C SER A 122 4.70 -12.03 16.22
N GLN A 123 4.20 -12.96 15.41
CA GLN A 123 4.71 -14.32 15.25
C GLN A 123 5.66 -14.43 14.03
N PHE A 124 5.93 -13.32 13.34
CA PHE A 124 6.73 -13.27 12.11
C PHE A 124 6.08 -14.01 10.94
N GLU A 125 4.76 -14.18 10.99
CA GLU A 125 3.99 -14.76 9.90
C GLU A 125 3.55 -13.65 8.94
N THR A 126 3.66 -13.92 7.64
CA THR A 126 3.16 -13.00 6.60
C THR A 126 1.68 -12.75 6.81
N LEU A 127 1.25 -11.49 6.75
CA LEU A 127 -0.15 -11.14 6.94
C LEU A 127 -1.03 -11.70 5.81
N ASP A 128 -2.14 -12.34 6.20
CA ASP A 128 -3.22 -12.76 5.31
C ASP A 128 -4.55 -12.34 5.94
N GLY A 129 -5.37 -11.59 5.20
CA GLY A 129 -6.65 -11.10 5.68
C GLY A 129 -6.94 -9.64 5.32
N LYS A 130 -7.94 -9.07 6.01
CA LYS A 130 -8.47 -7.73 5.73
C LYS A 130 -7.96 -6.72 6.75
N PHE A 131 -7.46 -5.59 6.27
CA PHE A 131 -6.78 -4.59 7.08
C PHE A 131 -7.21 -3.17 6.69
N LYS A 132 -6.82 -2.22 7.55
CA LYS A 132 -6.95 -0.78 7.30
C LYS A 132 -5.64 -0.07 7.67
N CYS A 133 -5.31 0.98 6.95
CA CYS A 133 -4.12 1.80 7.20
C CYS A 133 -4.48 3.29 7.07
N PRO A 134 -4.11 4.16 8.03
CA PRO A 134 -4.25 5.59 7.85
C PRO A 134 -3.21 6.11 6.85
N LEU A 135 -3.65 6.98 5.94
CA LEU A 135 -2.77 7.76 5.07
C LEU A 135 -2.59 9.16 5.66
N LEU A 136 -1.34 9.59 5.79
CA LEU A 136 -0.92 10.94 6.10
C LEU A 136 -0.95 11.81 4.84
N ARG A 137 -1.17 13.11 4.99
CA ARG A 137 -1.08 14.09 3.89
C ARG A 137 0.36 14.32 3.44
N GLY A 138 0.52 14.57 2.14
CA GLY A 138 1.79 14.99 1.55
C GLY A 138 2.73 13.84 1.21
N TYR A 139 4.02 14.16 1.07
CA TYR A 139 5.07 13.21 0.74
C TYR A 139 5.50 12.40 1.96
N GLN A 140 6.02 11.19 1.72
CA GLN A 140 6.66 10.41 2.76
C GLN A 140 7.83 11.18 3.38
N ASP A 141 7.85 11.27 4.71
CA ASP A 141 8.97 11.81 5.47
C ASP A 141 9.80 10.66 6.07
N PRO A 142 11.05 10.45 5.61
CA PRO A 142 11.91 9.38 6.11
C PRO A 142 12.22 9.45 7.61
N ARG A 143 12.03 10.62 8.24
CA ARG A 143 12.23 10.81 9.70
C ARG A 143 11.11 10.16 10.52
N ILE A 144 9.98 9.85 9.89
CA ILE A 144 8.87 9.07 10.46
C ILE A 144 9.21 7.59 10.24
N ASP A 145 10.06 7.07 11.12
CA ASP A 145 10.63 5.72 11.09
C ASP A 145 9.94 4.73 12.05
N GLN A 146 8.92 5.18 12.78
CA GLN A 146 8.19 4.39 13.77
C GLN A 146 6.68 4.63 13.65
N PHE A 147 5.87 3.58 13.81
CA PHE A 147 4.41 3.69 13.78
C PHE A 147 3.87 4.63 14.85
N ARG A 148 4.50 4.65 16.03
CA ARG A 148 4.16 5.59 17.10
C ARG A 148 4.24 7.06 16.65
N LYS A 149 5.22 7.43 15.81
CA LYS A 149 5.35 8.80 15.28
C LYS A 149 4.18 9.16 14.34
N ILE A 150 3.67 8.18 13.58
CA ILE A 150 2.47 8.37 12.75
C ILE A 150 1.26 8.67 13.64
N GLU A 151 1.09 7.90 14.71
CA GLU A 151 0.01 8.10 15.68
C GLU A 151 0.13 9.45 16.42
N GLU A 152 1.34 9.82 16.86
CA GLU A 152 1.64 11.11 17.48
C GLU A 152 1.31 12.29 16.54
N LEU A 153 1.67 12.21 15.25
CA LEU A 153 1.34 13.25 14.27
C LEU A 153 -0.17 13.42 14.07
N ILE A 154 -0.90 12.31 13.93
CA ILE A 154 -2.37 12.34 13.73
C ILE A 154 -3.07 12.86 14.99
N SER A 155 -2.63 12.42 16.18
CA SER A 155 -3.22 12.84 17.45
C SER A 155 -2.90 14.28 17.83
N TYR A 156 -1.72 14.78 17.44
CA TYR A 156 -1.35 16.18 17.62
C TYR A 156 -2.20 17.10 16.73
N ASP A 157 -2.39 16.72 15.45
CA ASP A 157 -3.23 17.45 14.51
C ASP A 157 -3.89 16.50 13.51
N LEU A 158 -5.24 16.44 13.57
CA LEU A 158 -6.06 15.58 12.73
C LEU A 158 -6.03 15.96 11.25
N ASP A 159 -5.56 17.16 10.91
CA ASP A 159 -5.38 17.55 9.50
C ASP A 159 -4.22 16.80 8.85
N ASN A 160 -3.27 16.26 9.63
CA ASN A 160 -2.25 15.35 9.11
C ASN A 160 -2.84 14.06 8.55
N TRP A 161 -4.01 13.63 9.03
CA TRP A 161 -4.71 12.46 8.50
C TRP A 161 -5.48 12.83 7.22
N LEU A 162 -5.08 12.22 6.10
CA LEU A 162 -5.74 12.39 4.81
C LEU A 162 -6.99 11.51 4.71
N CYS A 163 -6.83 10.19 4.84
CA CYS A 163 -7.90 9.21 4.71
C CYS A 163 -7.44 7.86 5.27
N THR A 164 -8.32 6.86 5.28
CA THR A 164 -7.99 5.49 5.67
C THR A 164 -8.20 4.57 4.48
N ILE A 165 -7.15 3.85 4.08
CA ILE A 165 -7.26 2.80 3.06
C ILE A 165 -7.74 1.49 3.69
N TYR A 166 -8.65 0.82 3.02
CA TYR A 166 -9.11 -0.54 3.34
C TYR A 166 -8.63 -1.48 2.24
N PHE A 167 -7.96 -2.56 2.65
CA PHE A 167 -7.36 -3.49 1.72
C PHE A 167 -7.36 -4.91 2.29
N GLN A 168 -7.09 -5.88 1.43
CA GLN A 168 -6.93 -7.27 1.80
C GLN A 168 -5.60 -7.79 1.25
N VAL A 169 -4.86 -8.51 2.07
CA VAL A 169 -3.64 -9.21 1.67
C VAL A 169 -3.99 -10.69 1.49
N CYS A 170 -3.63 -11.26 0.35
CA CYS A 170 -3.85 -12.67 0.04
C CYS A 170 -2.51 -13.28 -0.38
N CYS A 171 -2.03 -14.27 0.38
CA CYS A 171 -0.85 -15.03 0.00
C CYS A 171 -1.19 -15.97 -1.15
N LEU A 172 -0.56 -15.76 -2.30
CA LEU A 172 -0.74 -16.63 -3.47
C LEU A 172 0.19 -17.83 -3.32
N MET A 173 -0.23 -18.82 -2.54
CA MET A 173 0.43 -20.13 -2.51
C MET A 173 0.59 -20.61 -3.96
N GLN A 174 1.75 -21.14 -4.34
CA GLN A 174 1.94 -21.81 -5.64
C GLN A 174 1.21 -23.17 -5.67
N ASN A 175 -0.09 -23.20 -5.36
CA ASN A 175 -0.93 -24.38 -5.57
C ASN A 175 -1.46 -24.36 -7.00
N THR A 176 -0.57 -24.62 -7.95
CA THR A 176 -0.97 -25.09 -9.29
C THR A 176 -0.31 -26.43 -9.59
N LEU A 177 -0.39 -27.38 -8.65
CA LEU A 177 -0.07 -28.78 -8.89
C LEU A 177 -0.90 -29.72 -8.01
N VAL A 178 -2.22 -29.52 -7.89
CA VAL A 178 -3.14 -30.59 -7.45
C VAL A 178 -4.52 -30.41 -8.11
N THR A 179 -4.59 -30.59 -9.44
CA THR A 179 -5.82 -31.03 -10.13
C THR A 179 -5.49 -31.37 -11.59
N ALA A 180 -4.94 -32.56 -11.79
CA ALA A 180 -5.07 -33.35 -13.02
C ALA A 180 -4.70 -34.79 -12.66
N HIS A 181 -5.65 -35.49 -12.03
CA HIS A 181 -5.71 -36.94 -12.07
C HIS A 181 -6.62 -37.34 -13.23
#